data_AF-A0A0P1ANZ8-F1
#
_entry.id   AF-A0A0P1ANZ8-F1
#
_cell.length_a   1.000
_cell.length_b   1.000
_cell.length_c   1.000
_cell.angle_alpha   90.00
_cell.angle_beta   90.00
_cell.angle_gamma   90.00
#
_symmetry.space_group_name_H-M   'P 1'
#
loop_
_entity.id
_entity.type
_entity.pdbx_description
1 polymer ?
#
loop_
_entity_poly.entity_id
_entity_poly.type
_entity_poly.pdbx_seq_one_letter_code
_entity_poly.pdbx_strand_id
1 'polypeptide(L)'
;MHDDEKQFYDDISFAIVKKEYVDNFNEFDVKMMEIKSLSDVFQLFGYSKDDFVEQHDQSAIFTTIEMKFTHLLQDVAMKSQDYDQGIILRDRLKQLKKEFHMMQEMYERRRQKDEKQQFQRGVLLLTQRHDALYARRMDRIEDEILKHSIEMEKTHQVQTEQLEMFLQTFQKSHVKDSKELLELKTTEKNLAKFQLFEEARKVSIRVKRMEEEEKEKKKMQIQLLIDTKRMCLRQKQEDEEAEMKGKMIDKRYVVKRRNEKQRQIEKQRVKNLNFDMQQSHTMDLSRKHDVSERKSYRTTSSTYRGQQLLSTVRGKRLQVASLCRLHDSEDGILPSGSVIYTD
;
A
#
# COMPACT_ATOMS: atom_id res chain seq x y z
N MET A 1 -29.12 2.02 19.76
CA MET A 1 -30.35 2.58 20.34
C MET A 1 -30.35 4.11 20.46
N HIS A 2 -29.21 4.81 20.38
CA HIS A 2 -29.20 6.30 20.36
C HIS A 2 -29.15 6.94 18.97
N ASP A 3 -28.82 6.19 17.91
CA ASP A 3 -28.75 6.75 16.55
C ASP A 3 -30.13 6.85 15.87
N ASP A 4 -31.06 5.93 16.19
CA ASP A 4 -32.39 5.88 15.57
C ASP A 4 -33.31 7.02 16.05
N GLU A 5 -33.21 7.41 17.33
CA GLU A 5 -33.95 8.55 17.87
C GLU A 5 -33.44 9.87 17.28
N LYS A 6 -32.13 9.99 17.06
CA LYS A 6 -31.52 11.18 16.48
C LYS A 6 -31.93 11.37 15.01
N GLN A 7 -31.95 10.29 14.24
CA GLN A 7 -32.49 10.29 12.88
C GLN A 7 -33.96 10.67 12.82
N PHE A 8 -34.77 10.22 13.78
CA PHE A 8 -36.20 10.57 13.82
C PHE A 8 -36.45 12.06 14.10
N TYR A 9 -35.64 12.70 14.96
CA TYR A 9 -35.71 14.14 15.22
C TYR A 9 -35.20 14.98 14.03
N ASP A 10 -34.16 14.53 13.34
CA ASP A 10 -33.66 15.16 12.11
C ASP A 10 -34.71 15.05 10.97
N ASP A 11 -35.40 13.93 10.86
CA ASP A 11 -36.46 13.72 9.86
C ASP A 11 -37.72 14.55 10.15
N ILE A 12 -38.10 14.72 11.43
CA ILE A 12 -39.23 15.57 11.83
C ILE A 12 -38.91 17.04 11.61
N SER A 13 -37.71 17.49 11.99
CA SER A 13 -37.28 18.88 11.77
C SER A 13 -37.21 19.20 10.28
N PHE A 14 -36.69 18.30 9.45
CA PHE A 14 -36.71 18.43 8.00
C PHE A 14 -38.14 18.48 7.41
N ALA A 15 -39.06 17.67 7.93
CA ALA A 15 -40.45 17.66 7.48
C ALA A 15 -41.23 18.93 7.87
N ILE A 16 -40.92 19.52 9.04
CA ILE A 16 -41.51 20.78 9.50
C ILE A 16 -40.98 21.94 8.63
N VAL A 17 -39.67 22.01 8.40
CA VAL A 17 -39.06 23.00 7.50
C VAL A 17 -39.67 22.89 6.10
N LYS A 18 -39.79 21.68 5.55
CA LYS A 18 -40.40 21.47 4.22
C LYS A 18 -41.88 21.88 4.14
N LYS A 19 -42.63 21.81 5.24
CA LYS A 19 -44.04 22.22 5.30
C LYS A 19 -44.17 23.75 5.44
N GLU A 20 -43.34 24.38 6.26
CA GLU A 20 -43.24 25.85 6.37
C GLU A 20 -42.77 26.50 5.06
N TYR A 21 -41.95 25.78 4.27
CA TYR A 21 -41.56 26.19 2.92
C TYR A 21 -42.75 26.30 1.96
N VAL A 22 -43.79 25.47 2.09
CA VAL A 22 -44.95 25.42 1.18
C VAL A 22 -46.04 26.41 1.58
N ASP A 23 -46.25 26.64 2.88
CA ASP A 23 -47.34 27.51 3.37
C ASP A 23 -46.98 29.02 3.32
N ASN A 24 -45.70 29.39 3.22
CA ASN A 24 -45.27 30.79 3.06
C ASN A 24 -45.37 31.35 1.62
N PHE A 25 -45.83 30.56 0.63
CA PHE A 25 -45.70 30.87 -0.80
C PHE A 25 -46.42 32.14 -1.30
N ASN A 26 -47.48 32.62 -0.64
CA ASN A 26 -48.25 33.79 -1.08
C ASN A 26 -47.72 35.13 -0.53
N GLU A 27 -46.90 35.12 0.53
CA GLU A 27 -46.25 36.33 1.07
C GLU A 27 -44.94 36.69 0.33
N PHE A 28 -44.49 35.81 -0.57
CA PHE A 28 -43.23 35.94 -1.31
C PHE A 28 -43.30 36.94 -2.47
N ASP A 29 -44.47 37.14 -3.08
CA ASP A 29 -44.56 37.98 -4.30
C ASP A 29 -44.29 39.46 -4.01
N VAL A 30 -44.65 39.95 -2.82
CA VAL A 30 -44.37 41.32 -2.37
C VAL A 30 -42.88 41.50 -2.02
N LYS A 31 -42.26 40.49 -1.40
CA LYS A 31 -40.84 40.50 -0.99
C LYS A 31 -39.88 40.28 -2.17
N MET A 32 -40.33 39.71 -3.29
CA MET A 32 -39.50 39.49 -4.50
C MET A 32 -39.04 40.79 -5.15
N MET A 33 -39.83 41.87 -5.05
CA MET A 33 -39.43 43.21 -5.48
C MET A 33 -38.30 43.81 -4.62
N GLU A 34 -38.02 43.26 -3.44
CA GLU A 34 -37.02 43.77 -2.48
C GLU A 34 -35.66 43.04 -2.54
N ILE A 35 -35.58 41.86 -3.19
CA ILE A 35 -34.39 40.97 -3.25
C ILE A 35 -33.23 41.55 -4.09
N LYS A 36 -32.31 42.34 -3.52
CA LYS A 36 -31.28 43.06 -4.32
C LYS A 36 -30.10 42.17 -4.70
N SER A 37 -29.87 41.12 -3.94
CA SER A 37 -28.72 40.24 -4.09
C SER A 37 -29.08 38.78 -3.84
N LEU A 38 -28.20 37.89 -4.28
CA LEU A 38 -28.28 36.47 -4.01
C LEU A 38 -28.17 36.15 -2.51
N SER A 39 -27.54 37.02 -1.72
CA SER A 39 -27.56 36.87 -0.26
C SER A 39 -28.96 37.07 0.31
N ASP A 40 -29.75 38.00 -0.22
CA ASP A 40 -31.11 38.27 0.24
C ASP A 40 -32.04 37.10 -0.14
N VAL A 41 -31.79 36.50 -1.30
CA VAL A 41 -32.39 35.22 -1.72
C VAL A 41 -32.18 34.16 -0.64
N PHE A 42 -30.94 33.88 -0.26
CA PHE A 42 -30.65 32.81 0.69
C PHE A 42 -31.19 33.10 2.10
N GLN A 43 -31.21 34.38 2.51
CA GLN A 43 -31.85 34.81 3.76
C GLN A 43 -33.36 34.55 3.79
N LEU A 44 -34.06 34.71 2.67
CA LEU A 44 -35.50 34.36 2.58
C LEU A 44 -35.77 32.87 2.78
N PHE A 45 -34.77 32.02 2.54
CA PHE A 45 -34.82 30.58 2.79
C PHE A 45 -34.22 30.17 4.14
N GLY A 46 -33.88 31.15 5.00
CA GLY A 46 -33.37 30.93 6.34
C GLY A 46 -31.86 30.72 6.45
N TYR A 47 -31.11 30.93 5.37
CA TYR A 47 -29.65 30.80 5.38
C TYR A 47 -28.97 32.14 5.66
N SER A 48 -27.99 32.12 6.57
CA SER A 48 -27.06 33.21 6.80
C SER A 48 -25.97 33.28 5.72
N LYS A 49 -25.27 34.41 5.64
CA LYS A 49 -24.13 34.61 4.72
C LYS A 49 -22.98 33.63 4.96
N ASP A 50 -22.87 33.12 6.19
CA ASP A 50 -21.80 32.22 6.61
C ASP A 50 -22.19 30.74 6.52
N ASP A 51 -23.45 30.43 6.20
CA ASP A 51 -23.94 29.06 6.16
C ASP A 51 -23.46 28.32 4.90
N PHE A 52 -23.06 27.06 5.09
CA PHE A 52 -22.74 26.17 3.99
C PHE A 52 -24.02 25.56 3.44
N VAL A 53 -24.47 26.08 2.30
CA VAL A 53 -25.62 25.53 1.59
C VAL A 53 -25.14 24.40 0.68
N GLU A 54 -25.79 23.24 0.71
CA GLU A 54 -25.46 22.14 -0.22
C GLU A 54 -25.75 22.53 -1.66
N GLN A 55 -24.96 22.02 -2.62
CA GLN A 55 -25.11 22.34 -4.05
C GLN A 55 -26.54 22.06 -4.57
N HIS A 56 -27.16 20.99 -4.10
CA HIS A 56 -28.55 20.65 -4.43
C HIS A 56 -29.51 21.76 -4.01
N ASP A 57 -29.40 22.23 -2.76
CA ASP A 57 -30.29 23.25 -2.21
C ASP A 57 -30.02 24.61 -2.85
N GLN A 58 -28.75 24.93 -3.13
CA GLN A 58 -28.38 26.10 -3.92
C GLN A 58 -29.09 26.11 -5.29
N SER A 59 -29.04 24.98 -6.02
CA SER A 59 -29.71 24.85 -7.31
C SER A 59 -31.24 24.92 -7.18
N ALA A 60 -31.83 24.22 -6.21
CA ALA A 60 -33.28 24.19 -6.01
C ALA A 60 -33.85 25.59 -5.65
N ILE A 61 -33.17 26.30 -4.75
CA ILE A 61 -33.50 27.67 -4.34
C ILE A 61 -33.40 28.61 -5.55
N PHE A 62 -32.30 28.52 -6.30
CA PHE A 62 -32.07 29.37 -7.46
C PHE A 62 -33.10 29.12 -8.58
N THR A 63 -33.39 27.86 -8.92
CA THR A 63 -34.41 27.52 -9.93
C THR A 63 -35.80 28.01 -9.50
N THR A 64 -36.13 27.93 -8.22
CA THR A 64 -37.42 28.43 -7.69
C THR A 64 -37.54 29.94 -7.88
N ILE A 65 -36.47 30.68 -7.59
CA ILE A 65 -36.44 32.13 -7.77
C ILE A 65 -36.41 32.52 -9.24
N GLU A 66 -35.65 31.80 -10.06
CA GLU A 66 -35.61 32.03 -11.51
C GLU A 66 -37.00 31.88 -12.13
N MET A 67 -37.74 30.81 -11.77
CA MET A 67 -39.13 30.63 -12.23
C MET A 67 -40.03 31.79 -11.76
N LYS A 68 -39.93 32.22 -10.50
CA LYS A 68 -40.74 33.33 -9.97
C LYS A 68 -40.43 34.66 -10.65
N PHE A 69 -39.15 35.02 -10.81
CA PHE A 69 -38.75 36.21 -11.57
C PHE A 69 -39.19 36.15 -13.04
N THR A 70 -39.16 34.96 -13.65
CA THR A 70 -39.63 34.78 -15.04
C THR A 70 -41.15 34.95 -15.14
N HIS A 71 -41.93 34.43 -14.19
CA HIS A 71 -43.37 34.64 -14.13
C HIS A 71 -43.73 36.11 -13.88
N LEU A 72 -43.07 36.79 -12.94
CA LEU A 72 -43.27 38.22 -12.69
C LEU A 72 -42.93 39.06 -13.92
N LEU A 73 -41.85 38.73 -14.64
CA LEU A 73 -41.52 39.38 -15.92
C LEU A 73 -42.59 39.18 -16.99
N GLN A 74 -43.17 37.96 -17.09
CA GLN A 74 -44.27 37.68 -18.02
C GLN A 74 -45.53 38.45 -17.64
N ASP A 75 -45.87 38.52 -16.35
CA ASP A 75 -47.03 39.26 -15.86
C ASP A 75 -46.89 40.77 -16.09
N VAL A 76 -45.72 41.34 -15.83
CA VAL A 76 -45.45 42.77 -16.08
C VAL A 76 -45.49 43.08 -17.59
N ALA A 77 -44.97 42.18 -18.43
CA ALA A 77 -44.98 42.36 -19.88
C ALA A 77 -46.37 42.19 -20.51
N MET A 78 -47.20 41.28 -19.99
CA MET A 78 -48.49 40.90 -20.60
C MET A 78 -49.70 41.60 -19.98
N LYS A 79 -49.69 41.86 -18.67
CA LYS A 79 -50.86 42.39 -17.93
C LYS A 79 -50.75 43.87 -17.59
N SER A 80 -49.61 44.33 -17.07
CA SER A 80 -49.47 45.71 -16.60
C SER A 80 -48.89 46.69 -17.63
N GLN A 81 -48.17 46.19 -18.65
CA GLN A 81 -47.46 47.00 -19.66
C GLN A 81 -46.48 48.03 -19.07
N ASP A 82 -46.03 47.81 -17.82
CA ASP A 82 -45.05 48.67 -17.15
C ASP A 82 -43.63 48.23 -17.53
N TYR A 83 -43.17 48.69 -18.69
CA TYR A 83 -41.88 48.30 -19.25
C TYR A 83 -40.68 48.74 -18.40
N ASP A 84 -40.81 49.83 -17.63
CA ASP A 84 -39.73 50.32 -16.77
C ASP A 84 -39.47 49.36 -15.61
N GLN A 85 -40.53 48.85 -14.97
CA GLN A 85 -40.41 47.78 -13.97
C GLN A 85 -39.88 46.47 -14.57
N GLY A 86 -40.30 46.15 -15.79
CA GLY A 86 -39.80 44.98 -16.53
C GLY A 86 -38.28 45.04 -16.78
N ILE A 87 -37.74 46.22 -17.12
CA ILE A 87 -36.29 46.42 -17.30
C ILE A 87 -35.53 46.17 -16.00
N ILE A 88 -36.03 46.71 -14.88
CA ILE A 88 -35.42 46.54 -13.56
C ILE A 88 -35.39 45.06 -13.15
N LEU A 89 -36.51 44.34 -13.30
CA LEU A 89 -36.60 42.92 -12.97
C LEU A 89 -35.70 42.06 -13.85
N ARG A 90 -35.59 42.39 -15.15
CA ARG A 90 -34.71 41.68 -16.10
C ARG A 90 -33.25 41.83 -15.70
N ASP A 91 -32.82 43.05 -15.41
CA ASP A 91 -31.41 43.32 -15.10
C ASP A 91 -31.03 42.74 -13.73
N ARG A 92 -31.98 42.71 -12.80
CA ARG A 92 -31.84 42.01 -11.51
C ARG A 92 -31.74 40.49 -11.66
N LEU A 93 -32.57 39.87 -12.49
CA LEU A 93 -32.45 38.44 -12.79
C LEU A 93 -31.10 38.11 -13.45
N LYS A 94 -30.59 38.98 -14.34
CA LYS A 94 -29.25 38.84 -14.91
C LYS A 94 -28.15 38.96 -13.84
N GLN A 95 -28.30 39.86 -12.89
CA GLN A 95 -27.37 40.02 -11.78
C GLN A 95 -27.38 38.77 -10.87
N LEU A 96 -28.56 38.28 -10.48
CA LEU A 96 -28.71 37.07 -9.68
C LEU A 96 -28.10 35.85 -10.38
N LYS A 97 -28.29 35.70 -11.69
CA LYS A 97 -27.63 34.66 -12.50
C LYS A 97 -26.11 34.74 -12.44
N LYS A 98 -25.53 35.96 -12.51
CA LYS A 98 -24.08 36.17 -12.40
C LYS A 98 -23.58 35.84 -11.00
N GLU A 99 -24.25 36.34 -9.97
CA GLU A 99 -23.90 36.08 -8.56
C GLU A 99 -23.97 34.58 -8.24
N PHE A 100 -24.96 33.88 -8.78
CA PHE A 100 -25.11 32.43 -8.58
C PHE A 100 -23.99 31.65 -9.25
N HIS A 101 -23.62 32.02 -10.48
CA HIS A 101 -22.49 31.41 -11.16
C HIS A 101 -21.18 31.62 -10.41
N MET A 102 -20.92 32.85 -9.93
CA MET A 102 -19.75 33.16 -9.11
C MET A 102 -19.71 32.35 -7.81
N MET A 103 -20.87 32.19 -7.15
CA MET A 103 -20.99 31.37 -5.96
C MET A 103 -20.64 29.90 -6.26
N GLN A 104 -21.26 29.30 -7.27
CA GLN A 104 -20.94 27.93 -7.69
C GLN A 104 -19.44 27.75 -7.96
N GLU A 105 -18.82 28.68 -8.69
CA GLU A 105 -17.40 28.63 -9.01
C GLU A 105 -16.51 28.70 -7.75
N MET A 106 -16.87 29.52 -6.75
CA MET A 106 -16.16 29.59 -5.48
C MET A 106 -16.28 28.29 -4.66
N TYR A 107 -17.47 27.71 -4.58
CA TYR A 107 -17.70 26.45 -3.87
C TYR A 107 -16.96 25.28 -4.54
N GLU A 108 -17.01 25.20 -5.87
CA GLU A 108 -16.26 24.21 -6.65
C GLU A 108 -14.76 24.36 -6.42
N ARG A 109 -14.19 25.58 -6.50
CA ARG A 109 -12.77 25.83 -6.19
C ARG A 109 -12.38 25.43 -4.77
N ARG A 110 -13.28 25.66 -3.79
CA ARG A 110 -13.07 25.25 -2.39
C ARG A 110 -13.05 23.71 -2.28
N ARG A 111 -14.03 23.02 -2.85
CA ARG A 111 -14.07 21.54 -2.90
C ARG A 111 -12.81 20.97 -3.51
N GLN A 112 -12.38 21.50 -4.66
CA GLN A 112 -11.16 21.07 -5.34
C GLN A 112 -9.90 21.26 -4.48
N LYS A 113 -9.83 22.35 -3.71
CA LYS A 113 -8.72 22.60 -2.77
C LYS A 113 -8.71 21.56 -1.64
N ASP A 114 -9.86 21.24 -1.08
CA ASP A 114 -9.97 20.27 0.01
C ASP A 114 -9.65 18.86 -0.47
N GLU A 115 -10.13 18.49 -1.66
CA GLU A 115 -9.80 17.21 -2.31
C GLU A 115 -8.29 17.10 -2.58
N LYS A 116 -7.65 18.16 -3.08
CA LYS A 116 -6.18 18.21 -3.25
C LYS A 116 -5.44 18.01 -1.93
N GLN A 117 -5.91 18.62 -0.84
CA GLN A 117 -5.29 18.43 0.48
C GLN A 117 -5.47 16.99 0.98
N GLN A 118 -6.65 16.41 0.82
CA GLN A 118 -6.91 15.01 1.18
C GLN A 118 -6.05 14.06 0.34
N PHE A 119 -5.92 14.32 -0.96
CA PHE A 119 -5.05 13.56 -1.85
C PHE A 119 -3.60 13.62 -1.39
N GLN A 120 -3.07 14.81 -1.08
CA GLN A 120 -1.71 14.99 -0.58
C GLN A 120 -1.47 14.24 0.73
N ARG A 121 -2.42 14.30 1.68
CA ARG A 121 -2.37 13.50 2.91
C ARG A 121 -2.35 12.01 2.61
N GLY A 122 -3.17 11.54 1.67
CA GLY A 122 -3.19 10.16 1.21
C GLY A 122 -1.85 9.71 0.61
N VAL A 123 -1.20 10.55 -0.19
CA VAL A 123 0.12 10.28 -0.78
C VAL A 123 1.20 10.13 0.30
N LEU A 124 1.17 10.99 1.33
CA LEU A 124 2.11 10.89 2.45
C LEU A 124 1.94 9.57 3.22
N LEU A 125 0.70 9.21 3.58
CA LEU A 125 0.40 7.95 4.27
C LEU A 125 0.78 6.73 3.44
N LEU A 126 0.51 6.78 2.13
CA LEU A 126 0.89 5.72 1.20
C LEU A 126 2.41 5.54 1.16
N THR A 127 3.16 6.64 1.07
CA THR A 127 4.64 6.62 1.06
C THR A 127 5.20 6.05 2.36
N GLN A 128 4.71 6.51 3.51
CA GLN A 128 5.11 5.99 4.82
C GLN A 128 4.85 4.49 4.95
N ARG A 129 3.68 4.03 4.49
CA ARG A 129 3.34 2.60 4.47
C ARG A 129 4.30 1.80 3.59
N HIS A 130 4.62 2.29 2.40
CA HIS A 130 5.56 1.60 1.51
C HIS A 130 6.97 1.56 2.07
N ASP A 131 7.47 2.66 2.62
CA ASP A 131 8.80 2.71 3.23
C ASP A 131 8.90 1.75 4.42
N ALA A 132 7.87 1.67 5.26
CA ALA A 132 7.80 0.69 6.35
C ALA A 132 7.78 -0.76 5.83
N LEU A 133 7.07 -1.04 4.73
CA LEU A 133 7.07 -2.36 4.11
C LEU A 133 8.43 -2.71 3.48
N TYR A 134 9.12 -1.74 2.88
CA TYR A 134 10.44 -1.95 2.31
C TYR A 134 11.49 -2.19 3.40
N ALA A 135 11.45 -1.43 4.49
CA ALA A 135 12.29 -1.66 5.66
C ALA A 135 12.11 -3.08 6.20
N ARG A 136 10.86 -3.48 6.48
CA ARG A 136 10.55 -4.85 6.95
C ARG A 136 11.04 -5.96 6.02
N ARG A 137 11.03 -5.74 4.70
CA ARG A 137 11.57 -6.73 3.75
C ARG A 137 13.10 -6.79 3.79
N MET A 138 13.76 -5.64 3.93
CA MET A 138 15.21 -5.59 4.09
C MET A 138 15.61 -6.26 5.41
N ASP A 139 14.94 -5.95 6.51
CA ASP A 139 15.21 -6.53 7.83
C ASP A 139 15.12 -8.06 7.80
N ARG A 140 14.08 -8.62 7.16
CA ARG A 140 13.95 -10.08 6.99
C ARG A 140 15.13 -10.71 6.24
N ILE A 141 15.63 -10.04 5.21
CA ILE A 141 16.79 -10.54 4.46
C ILE A 141 18.06 -10.43 5.31
N GLU A 142 18.23 -9.35 6.07
CA GLU A 142 19.35 -9.21 7.00
C GLU A 142 19.32 -10.29 8.09
N ASP A 143 18.15 -10.60 8.63
CA ASP A 143 17.96 -11.69 9.58
C ASP A 143 18.31 -13.07 8.98
N GLU A 144 17.90 -13.32 7.72
CA GLU A 144 18.27 -14.53 6.99
C GLU A 144 19.78 -14.62 6.74
N ILE A 145 20.42 -13.51 6.38
CA ILE A 145 21.87 -13.41 6.18
C ILE A 145 22.59 -13.73 7.49
N LEU A 146 22.15 -13.15 8.59
CA LEU A 146 22.71 -13.38 9.92
C LEU A 146 22.60 -14.86 10.32
N LYS A 147 21.41 -15.46 10.15
CA LYS A 147 21.18 -16.88 10.46
C LYS A 147 22.11 -17.79 9.67
N HIS A 148 22.22 -17.55 8.36
CA HIS A 148 23.12 -18.34 7.52
C HIS A 148 24.60 -18.15 7.88
N SER A 149 25.00 -16.94 8.29
CA SER A 149 26.36 -16.70 8.78
C SER A 149 26.67 -17.52 10.04
N ILE A 150 25.73 -17.54 10.99
CA ILE A 150 25.87 -18.31 12.24
C ILE A 150 25.88 -19.82 11.95
N GLU A 151 25.01 -20.30 11.06
CA GLU A 151 24.98 -21.70 10.64
C GLU A 151 26.30 -22.12 9.99
N MET A 152 26.84 -21.29 9.09
CA MET A 152 28.12 -21.54 8.44
C MET A 152 29.26 -21.63 9.44
N GLU A 153 29.34 -20.68 10.36
CA GLU A 153 30.38 -20.67 11.40
C GLU A 153 30.34 -21.96 12.25
N LYS A 154 29.14 -22.41 12.62
CA LYS A 154 28.96 -23.71 13.31
C LYS A 154 29.45 -24.89 12.47
N THR A 155 29.14 -24.90 11.17
CA THR A 155 29.63 -25.97 10.29
C THR A 155 31.16 -25.95 10.17
N HIS A 156 31.78 -24.78 10.10
CA HIS A 156 33.24 -24.63 10.05
C HIS A 156 33.90 -25.07 11.36
N GLN A 157 33.30 -24.75 12.51
CA GLN A 157 33.75 -25.23 13.81
C GLN A 157 33.74 -26.77 13.87
N VAL A 158 32.62 -27.40 13.50
CA VAL A 158 32.49 -28.87 13.48
C VAL A 158 33.51 -29.52 12.53
N GLN A 159 33.71 -28.98 11.33
CA GLN A 159 34.72 -29.49 10.38
C GLN A 159 36.13 -29.40 10.96
N THR A 160 36.43 -28.31 11.66
CA THR A 160 37.74 -28.10 12.30
C THR A 160 37.95 -29.10 13.43
N GLU A 161 36.96 -29.31 14.29
CA GLU A 161 37.01 -30.30 15.36
C GLU A 161 37.18 -31.72 14.81
N GLN A 162 36.41 -32.08 13.77
CA GLN A 162 36.53 -33.38 13.11
C GLN A 162 37.92 -33.60 12.51
N LEU A 163 38.50 -32.57 11.88
CA LEU A 163 39.86 -32.65 11.35
C LEU A 163 40.87 -32.82 12.48
N GLU A 164 40.78 -32.06 13.57
CA GLU A 164 41.71 -32.19 14.70
C GLU A 164 41.60 -33.57 15.37
N MET A 165 40.39 -34.10 15.56
CA MET A 165 40.19 -35.48 16.04
C MET A 165 40.83 -36.51 15.11
N PHE A 166 40.66 -36.33 13.80
CA PHE A 166 41.28 -37.20 12.80
C PHE A 166 42.81 -37.11 12.84
N LEU A 167 43.37 -35.90 12.98
CA LEU A 167 44.82 -35.68 13.05
C LEU A 167 45.43 -36.24 14.34
N GLN A 168 44.70 -36.21 15.46
CA GLN A 168 45.13 -36.82 16.73
C GLN A 168 45.18 -38.35 16.65
N THR A 169 44.21 -38.96 15.98
CA THR A 169 44.13 -40.42 15.79
C THR A 169 44.95 -40.91 14.59
N PHE A 170 45.49 -39.99 13.79
CA PHE A 170 46.30 -40.30 12.62
C PHE A 170 47.53 -41.13 13.03
N GLN A 171 47.48 -42.42 12.71
CA GLN A 171 48.58 -43.33 13.02
C GLN A 171 49.88 -42.81 12.38
N LYS A 172 50.93 -42.71 13.20
CA LYS A 172 52.29 -42.52 12.70
C LYS A 172 52.61 -43.73 11.84
N SER A 173 52.56 -43.54 10.52
CA SER A 173 52.94 -44.54 9.51
C SER A 173 54.20 -45.30 9.96
N HIS A 174 54.16 -46.63 9.87
CA HIS A 174 55.33 -47.46 10.13
C HIS A 174 56.35 -47.24 9.00
N VAL A 175 57.23 -46.26 9.18
CA VAL A 175 58.23 -45.92 8.16
C VAL A 175 59.33 -46.97 8.15
N LYS A 176 59.61 -47.53 6.98
CA LYS A 176 60.75 -48.43 6.77
C LYS A 176 62.05 -47.63 6.93
N ASP A 177 63.04 -48.22 7.59
CA ASP A 177 64.40 -47.67 7.62
C ASP A 177 64.93 -47.52 6.19
N SER A 178 65.77 -46.51 5.93
CA SER A 178 66.40 -46.40 4.62
C SER A 178 67.26 -47.65 4.34
N LYS A 179 67.46 -47.94 3.05
CA LYS A 179 68.29 -49.05 2.61
C LYS A 179 69.71 -48.99 3.20
N GLU A 180 70.31 -47.79 3.25
CA GLU A 180 71.63 -47.57 3.84
C GLU A 180 71.65 -47.86 5.34
N LEU A 181 70.64 -47.40 6.08
CA LEU A 181 70.53 -47.69 7.52
C LEU A 181 70.36 -49.19 7.81
N LEU A 182 69.59 -49.90 6.98
CA LEU A 182 69.45 -51.35 7.05
C LEU A 182 70.76 -52.08 6.78
N GLU A 183 71.52 -51.66 5.77
CA GLU A 183 72.84 -52.21 5.45
C GLU A 183 73.88 -51.93 6.55
N LEU A 184 73.84 -50.75 7.16
CA LEU A 184 74.70 -50.43 8.31
C LEU A 184 74.35 -51.27 9.55
N LYS A 185 73.07 -51.59 9.77
CA LYS A 185 72.65 -52.51 10.85
C LYS A 185 73.07 -53.96 10.59
N THR A 186 73.03 -54.43 9.34
CA THR A 186 73.49 -55.79 9.01
C THR A 186 75.00 -55.91 9.09
N THR A 187 75.75 -54.90 8.65
CA THR A 187 77.21 -54.84 8.78
C THR A 187 77.65 -54.77 10.24
N GLU A 188 77.01 -53.96 11.08
CA GLU A 188 77.24 -53.95 12.54
C GLU A 188 77.08 -55.36 13.14
N LYS A 189 75.96 -56.03 12.84
CA LYS A 189 75.68 -57.39 13.33
C LYS A 189 76.72 -58.40 12.87
N ASN A 190 77.18 -58.29 11.62
CA ASN A 190 78.19 -59.20 11.07
C ASN A 190 79.56 -58.95 11.71
N LEU A 191 79.99 -57.69 11.86
CA LEU A 191 81.25 -57.34 12.54
C LEU A 191 81.26 -57.77 14.01
N ALA A 192 80.12 -57.65 14.70
CA ALA A 192 79.95 -58.15 16.06
C ALA A 192 80.07 -59.69 16.14
N LYS A 193 79.50 -60.42 15.17
CA LYS A 193 79.64 -61.89 15.07
C LYS A 193 81.09 -62.33 14.84
N PHE A 194 81.86 -61.57 14.07
CA PHE A 194 83.28 -61.83 13.83
C PHE A 194 84.22 -61.31 14.93
N GLN A 195 83.69 -60.84 16.07
CA GLN A 195 84.46 -60.31 17.21
C GLN A 195 85.32 -59.07 16.88
N LEU A 196 85.04 -58.36 15.79
CA LEU A 196 85.70 -57.10 15.41
C LEU A 196 85.05 -55.91 16.11
N PHE A 197 85.19 -55.86 17.44
CA PHE A 197 84.41 -54.95 18.29
C PHE A 197 84.71 -53.46 18.07
N GLU A 198 85.94 -53.09 17.74
CA GLU A 198 86.28 -51.68 17.50
C GLU A 198 85.60 -51.14 16.24
N GLU A 199 85.58 -51.95 15.18
CA GLU A 199 84.92 -51.60 13.92
C GLU A 199 83.40 -51.59 14.09
N ALA A 200 82.85 -52.60 14.79
CA ALA A 200 81.43 -52.65 15.15
C ALA A 200 81.01 -51.41 15.97
N ARG A 201 81.83 -50.96 16.91
CA ARG A 201 81.56 -49.74 17.70
C ARG A 201 81.50 -48.49 16.82
N LYS A 202 82.43 -48.34 15.87
CA LYS A 202 82.43 -47.20 14.92
C LYS A 202 81.18 -47.20 14.04
N VAL A 203 80.78 -48.37 13.53
CA VAL A 203 79.54 -48.53 12.75
C VAL A 203 78.31 -48.23 13.61
N SER A 204 78.27 -48.72 14.85
CA SER A 204 77.14 -48.49 15.78
C SER A 204 76.91 -47.01 16.08
N ILE A 205 77.97 -46.21 16.28
CA ILE A 205 77.87 -44.76 16.47
C ILE A 205 77.25 -44.09 15.23
N ARG A 206 77.69 -44.51 14.03
CA ARG A 206 77.15 -43.99 12.76
C ARG A 206 75.69 -44.38 12.55
N VAL A 207 75.32 -45.61 12.87
CA VAL A 207 73.93 -46.11 12.82
C VAL A 207 73.05 -45.25 13.72
N LYS A 208 73.42 -45.05 14.98
CA LYS A 208 72.62 -44.24 15.93
C LYS A 208 72.37 -42.81 15.45
N ARG A 209 73.41 -42.13 14.97
CA ARG A 209 73.28 -40.77 14.43
C ARG A 209 72.34 -40.74 13.22
N MET A 210 72.50 -41.68 12.29
CA MET A 210 71.64 -41.75 11.10
C MET A 210 70.17 -42.08 11.46
N GLU A 211 69.94 -42.92 12.47
CA GLU A 211 68.59 -43.17 12.99
C GLU A 211 67.93 -41.90 13.55
N GLU A 212 68.68 -41.08 14.29
CA GLU A 212 68.19 -39.82 14.85
C GLU A 212 67.82 -38.84 13.74
N GLU A 213 68.71 -38.62 12.77
CA GLU A 213 68.45 -37.76 11.61
C GLU A 213 67.23 -38.21 10.80
N GLU A 214 67.08 -39.53 10.57
CA GLU A 214 65.89 -40.07 9.89
C GLU A 214 64.62 -39.88 10.72
N LYS A 215 64.67 -40.10 12.04
CA LYS A 215 63.53 -39.86 12.94
C LYS A 215 63.10 -38.39 12.91
N GLU A 216 64.05 -37.46 12.89
CA GLU A 216 63.77 -36.02 12.79
C GLU A 216 63.14 -35.65 11.44
N LYS A 217 63.74 -36.10 10.33
CA LYS A 217 63.16 -35.88 8.98
C LYS A 217 61.73 -36.42 8.89
N LYS A 218 61.48 -37.60 9.45
CA LYS A 218 60.14 -38.22 9.51
C LYS A 218 59.17 -37.38 10.34
N LYS A 219 59.58 -36.89 11.51
CA LYS A 219 58.76 -35.98 12.34
C LYS A 219 58.41 -34.70 11.58
N MET A 220 59.36 -34.09 10.89
CA MET A 220 59.12 -32.89 10.08
C MET A 220 58.14 -33.16 8.93
N GLN A 221 58.27 -34.29 8.23
CA GLN A 221 57.35 -34.66 7.14
C GLN A 221 55.92 -34.89 7.64
N ILE A 222 55.75 -35.56 8.78
CA ILE A 222 54.43 -35.75 9.40
C ILE A 222 53.83 -34.40 9.80
N GLN A 223 54.63 -33.52 10.41
CA GLN A 223 54.18 -32.19 10.79
C GLN A 223 53.75 -31.38 9.57
N LEU A 224 54.54 -31.40 8.50
CA LEU A 224 54.21 -30.72 7.25
C LEU A 224 52.91 -31.26 6.64
N LEU A 225 52.67 -32.56 6.71
CA LEU A 225 51.42 -33.16 6.23
C LEU A 225 50.21 -32.71 7.05
N ILE A 226 50.34 -32.66 8.39
CA ILE A 226 49.32 -32.12 9.30
C ILE A 226 49.01 -30.67 8.95
N ASP A 227 50.04 -29.84 8.81
CA ASP A 227 49.88 -28.41 8.53
C ASP A 227 49.27 -28.17 7.14
N THR A 228 49.64 -28.99 6.15
CA THR A 228 49.04 -28.97 4.81
C THR A 228 47.54 -29.29 4.87
N LYS A 229 47.13 -30.28 5.68
CA LYS A 229 45.71 -30.63 5.85
C LYS A 229 44.92 -29.50 6.51
N ARG A 230 45.47 -28.87 7.56
CA ARG A 230 44.86 -27.69 8.21
C ARG A 230 44.74 -26.52 7.24
N MET A 231 45.78 -26.23 6.48
CA MET A 231 45.77 -25.17 5.47
C MET A 231 44.72 -25.43 4.39
N CYS A 232 44.62 -26.67 3.88
CA CYS A 232 43.62 -27.04 2.89
C CYS A 232 42.19 -26.87 3.42
N LEU A 233 41.93 -27.19 4.70
CA LEU A 233 40.62 -26.94 5.32
C LEU A 233 40.33 -25.44 5.41
N ARG A 234 41.28 -24.64 5.90
CA ARG A 234 41.12 -23.17 5.97
C ARG A 234 40.81 -22.57 4.61
N GLN A 235 41.53 -22.97 3.57
CA GLN A 235 41.30 -22.49 2.22
C GLN A 235 39.88 -22.82 1.74
N LYS A 236 39.39 -24.04 2.00
CA LYS A 236 38.00 -24.40 1.67
C LYS A 236 36.98 -23.55 2.41
N GLN A 237 37.20 -23.29 3.70
CA GLN A 237 36.31 -22.45 4.51
C GLN A 237 36.30 -21.00 4.00
N GLU A 238 37.47 -20.45 3.62
CA GLU A 238 37.59 -19.12 3.02
C GLU A 238 36.86 -19.03 1.68
N ASP A 239 36.98 -20.04 0.81
CA ASP A 239 36.28 -20.11 -0.47
C ASP A 239 34.75 -20.18 -0.28
N GLU A 240 34.27 -21.00 0.68
CA GLU A 240 32.85 -21.10 1.04
C GLU A 240 32.30 -19.78 1.60
N GLU A 241 33.06 -19.11 2.47
CA GLU A 241 32.71 -17.78 2.97
C GLU A 241 32.57 -16.76 1.85
N ALA A 242 33.50 -16.77 0.89
CA ALA A 242 33.48 -15.86 -0.24
C ALA A 242 32.26 -16.11 -1.15
N GLU A 243 31.97 -17.37 -1.46
CA GLU A 243 30.79 -17.76 -2.24
C GLU A 243 29.50 -17.32 -1.55
N MET A 244 29.40 -17.56 -0.24
CA MET A 244 28.24 -17.18 0.54
C MET A 244 28.07 -15.67 0.66
N LYS A 245 29.15 -14.91 0.89
CA LYS A 245 29.12 -13.44 0.85
C LYS A 245 28.59 -12.94 -0.50
N GLY A 246 29.04 -13.54 -1.61
CA GLY A 246 28.52 -13.27 -2.95
C GLY A 246 27.00 -13.49 -3.05
N LYS A 247 26.51 -14.67 -2.65
CA LYS A 247 25.08 -15.00 -2.64
C LYS A 247 24.25 -14.03 -1.79
N MET A 248 24.75 -13.62 -0.64
CA MET A 248 24.06 -12.68 0.25
C MET A 248 23.99 -11.26 -0.34
N ILE A 249 25.06 -10.81 -0.99
CA ILE A 249 25.08 -9.54 -1.73
C ILE A 249 24.04 -9.58 -2.85
N ASP A 250 23.99 -10.66 -3.63
CA ASP A 250 23.01 -10.82 -4.71
C ASP A 250 21.57 -10.79 -4.19
N LYS A 251 21.28 -11.48 -3.08
CA LYS A 251 19.96 -11.42 -2.42
C LYS A 251 19.59 -9.98 -2.03
N ARG A 252 20.50 -9.22 -1.40
CA ARG A 252 20.29 -7.80 -1.06
C ARG A 252 19.98 -6.97 -2.32
N TYR A 253 20.74 -7.18 -3.39
CA TYR A 253 20.53 -6.45 -4.64
C TYR A 253 19.19 -6.77 -5.32
N VAL A 254 18.75 -8.03 -5.30
CA VAL A 254 17.45 -8.42 -5.85
C VAL A 254 16.31 -7.72 -5.12
N VAL A 255 16.33 -7.71 -3.78
CA VAL A 255 15.29 -7.04 -3.00
C VAL A 255 15.33 -5.52 -3.19
N LYS A 256 16.52 -4.91 -3.19
CA LYS A 256 16.68 -3.48 -3.47
C LYS A 256 16.12 -3.10 -4.84
N ARG A 257 16.45 -3.85 -5.90
CA ARG A 257 15.93 -3.62 -7.26
C ARG A 257 14.42 -3.78 -7.33
N ARG A 258 13.87 -4.81 -6.66
CA ARG A 258 12.42 -5.03 -6.60
C ARG A 258 11.70 -3.88 -5.90
N ASN A 259 12.23 -3.40 -4.78
CA ASN A 259 11.66 -2.27 -4.04
C ASN A 259 11.74 -0.97 -4.86
N GLU A 260 12.85 -0.71 -5.56
CA GLU A 260 12.99 0.46 -6.44
C GLU A 260 11.99 0.41 -7.60
N LYS A 261 11.84 -0.75 -8.26
CA LYS A 261 10.83 -0.94 -9.31
C LYS A 261 9.42 -0.67 -8.79
N GLN A 262 9.08 -1.18 -7.60
CA GLN A 262 7.77 -0.92 -6.99
C GLN A 262 7.59 0.56 -6.66
N ARG A 263 8.62 1.23 -6.13
CA ARG A 263 8.59 2.68 -5.87
C ARG A 263 8.37 3.49 -7.15
N GLN A 264 8.96 3.10 -8.28
CA GLN A 264 8.73 3.76 -9.56
C GLN A 264 7.29 3.57 -10.06
N ILE A 265 6.75 2.36 -9.96
CA ILE A 265 5.36 2.07 -10.34
C ILE A 265 4.39 2.91 -9.50
N GLU A 266 4.56 2.94 -8.18
CA GLU A 266 3.68 3.72 -7.30
C GLU A 266 3.81 5.23 -7.53
N LYS A 267 5.03 5.74 -7.78
CA LYS A 267 5.23 7.14 -8.18
C LYS A 267 4.45 7.47 -9.45
N GLN A 268 4.50 6.60 -10.46
CA GLN A 268 3.75 6.82 -11.70
C GLN A 268 2.23 6.74 -11.47
N ARG A 269 1.77 5.77 -10.67
CA ARG A 269 0.36 5.64 -10.30
C ARG A 269 -0.15 6.91 -9.61
N VAL A 270 0.58 7.46 -8.65
CA VAL A 270 0.22 8.70 -7.96
C VAL A 270 0.18 9.89 -8.94
N LYS A 271 1.13 9.96 -9.87
CA LYS A 271 1.11 11.00 -10.93
C LYS A 271 -0.14 10.89 -11.80
N ASN A 272 -0.51 9.68 -12.22
CA ASN A 272 -1.71 9.45 -13.02
C ASN A 272 -2.97 9.86 -12.25
N LEU A 273 -3.11 9.42 -10.99
CA LEU A 273 -4.26 9.80 -10.15
C LEU A 273 -4.36 11.31 -9.94
N ASN A 274 -3.22 11.99 -9.77
CA ASN A 274 -3.21 13.45 -9.67
C ASN A 274 -3.63 14.13 -10.99
N PHE A 275 -3.20 13.58 -12.12
CA PHE A 275 -3.62 14.06 -13.44
C PHE A 275 -5.12 13.85 -13.65
N ASP A 276 -5.64 12.67 -13.35
CA ASP A 276 -7.07 12.34 -13.45
C ASP A 276 -7.92 13.27 -12.58
N MET A 277 -7.47 13.54 -11.35
CA MET A 277 -8.11 14.53 -10.47
C MET A 277 -8.11 15.93 -11.09
N GLN A 278 -6.98 16.39 -11.64
CA GLN A 278 -6.90 17.71 -12.29
C GLN A 278 -7.80 17.80 -13.54
N GLN A 279 -7.88 16.74 -14.32
CA GLN A 279 -8.79 16.66 -15.46
C GLN A 279 -10.24 16.72 -15.00
N SER A 280 -10.61 15.96 -13.96
CA SER A 280 -11.95 16.04 -13.36
C SER A 280 -12.28 17.45 -12.89
N HIS A 281 -11.35 18.12 -12.19
CA HIS A 281 -11.51 19.51 -11.73
C HIS A 281 -11.75 20.49 -12.90
N THR A 282 -11.08 20.29 -14.02
CA THR A 282 -11.25 21.11 -15.22
C THR A 282 -12.60 20.86 -15.89
N MET A 283 -13.05 19.60 -15.92
CA MET A 283 -14.37 19.23 -16.45
C MET A 283 -15.50 19.75 -15.57
N ASP A 284 -15.35 19.74 -14.25
CA ASP A 284 -16.36 20.23 -13.31
C ASP A 284 -16.58 21.75 -13.44
N LEU A 285 -15.51 22.52 -13.68
CA LEU A 285 -15.61 23.98 -13.90
C LEU A 285 -16.16 24.35 -15.28
N SER A 286 -15.97 23.49 -16.28
CA SER A 286 -16.42 23.74 -17.66
C SER A 286 -17.82 23.20 -17.95
N ARG A 287 -18.36 22.33 -17.09
CA ARG A 287 -19.75 21.90 -17.15
C ARG A 287 -20.63 23.11 -16.87
N LYS A 288 -21.46 23.47 -17.85
CA LYS A 288 -22.66 24.25 -17.57
C LYS A 288 -23.45 23.45 -16.53
N HIS A 289 -23.79 24.07 -15.40
CA HIS A 289 -24.70 23.49 -14.42
C HIS A 289 -26.13 23.45 -14.99
N ASP A 290 -26.30 22.82 -16.16
CA ASP A 290 -27.59 22.41 -16.65
C ASP A 290 -27.92 21.16 -15.86
N VAL A 291 -28.76 21.33 -14.84
CA VAL A 291 -29.38 20.22 -14.11
C VAL A 291 -30.28 19.52 -15.12
N SER A 292 -29.71 18.61 -15.90
CA SER A 292 -30.51 17.67 -16.68
C SER A 292 -31.20 16.79 -15.64
N GLU A 293 -32.43 17.19 -15.25
CA GLU A 293 -33.24 16.48 -14.26
C GLU A 293 -33.38 15.04 -14.76
N ARG A 294 -32.64 14.12 -14.12
CA ARG A 294 -32.92 12.69 -14.26
C ARG A 294 -34.40 12.50 -13.88
N LYS A 295 -35.15 11.64 -14.57
CA LYS A 295 -36.60 11.40 -14.31
C LYS A 295 -36.97 11.11 -12.83
N SER A 296 -35.99 10.81 -11.97
CA SER A 296 -36.13 10.54 -10.54
C SER A 296 -35.28 11.46 -9.64
N TYR A 297 -34.79 12.58 -10.17
CA TYR A 297 -33.86 13.49 -9.48
C TYR A 297 -34.43 13.98 -8.14
N ARG A 298 -35.72 14.32 -8.10
CA ARG A 298 -36.43 14.77 -6.89
C ARG A 298 -36.77 13.66 -5.89
N THR A 299 -36.53 12.40 -6.27
CA THR A 299 -36.93 11.22 -5.49
C THR A 299 -35.74 10.44 -4.94
N THR A 300 -34.50 10.84 -5.24
CA THR A 300 -33.28 10.14 -4.82
C THR A 300 -32.23 11.09 -4.25
N SER A 301 -31.54 10.67 -3.19
CA SER A 301 -30.42 11.43 -2.61
C SER A 301 -29.14 11.24 -3.42
N SER A 302 -28.45 12.34 -3.75
CA SER A 302 -27.09 12.32 -4.32
C SER A 302 -26.05 11.85 -3.31
N THR A 303 -26.19 12.21 -2.04
CA THR A 303 -25.30 11.86 -0.93
C THR A 303 -25.28 10.36 -0.65
N TYR A 304 -26.41 9.66 -0.85
CA TYR A 304 -26.54 8.21 -0.66
C TYR A 304 -26.53 7.41 -1.97
N ARG A 305 -25.69 7.81 -2.94
CA ARG A 305 -25.50 7.08 -4.22
C ARG A 305 -26.80 6.79 -4.99
N GLY A 306 -27.80 7.67 -4.89
CA GLY A 306 -29.08 7.51 -5.59
C GLY A 306 -30.13 6.69 -4.85
N GLN A 307 -30.00 6.48 -3.54
CA GLN A 307 -31.08 5.87 -2.74
C GLN A 307 -32.35 6.73 -2.77
N GLN A 308 -33.52 6.08 -2.86
CA GLN A 308 -34.81 6.77 -2.87
C GLN A 308 -35.10 7.43 -1.51
N LEU A 309 -35.54 8.69 -1.54
CA LEU A 309 -35.90 9.45 -0.35
C LEU A 309 -37.19 8.86 0.25
N LEU A 310 -37.19 8.59 1.56
CA LEU A 310 -38.34 8.05 2.31
C LEU A 310 -39.65 8.81 2.07
N SER A 311 -39.55 10.14 1.86
CA SER A 311 -40.70 11.00 1.52
C SER A 311 -41.42 10.62 0.23
N THR A 312 -40.74 9.94 -0.71
CA THR A 312 -41.32 9.44 -1.97
C THR A 312 -41.85 8.00 -1.90
N VAL A 313 -41.60 7.32 -0.77
CA VAL A 313 -41.97 5.93 -0.50
C VAL A 313 -43.13 5.82 0.49
N ARG A 314 -43.39 6.85 1.29
CA ARG A 314 -44.48 6.87 2.28
C ARG A 314 -45.84 6.64 1.60
N GLY A 315 -46.43 5.47 1.81
CA GLY A 315 -47.72 5.05 1.27
C GLY A 315 -47.67 4.24 -0.04
N LYS A 316 -46.50 4.04 -0.65
CA LYS A 316 -46.33 3.16 -1.82
C LYS A 316 -45.77 1.81 -1.37
N ARG A 317 -46.47 0.71 -1.66
CA ARG A 317 -45.92 -0.66 -1.55
C ARG A 317 -44.80 -0.78 -2.60
N LEU A 318 -43.56 -0.58 -2.20
CA LEU A 318 -42.42 -0.91 -3.05
C LEU A 318 -42.38 -2.43 -3.21
N GLN A 319 -42.57 -2.91 -4.44
CA GLN A 319 -42.23 -4.28 -4.78
C GLN A 319 -40.70 -4.37 -4.88
N VAL A 320 -40.04 -4.44 -3.73
CA VAL A 320 -38.63 -4.81 -3.67
C VAL A 320 -38.60 -6.33 -3.81
N ALA A 321 -38.02 -6.84 -4.89
CA ALA A 321 -37.72 -8.26 -4.97
C ALA A 321 -36.84 -8.61 -3.76
N SER A 322 -37.27 -9.55 -2.91
CA SER A 322 -36.43 -9.95 -1.78
C SER A 322 -35.10 -10.47 -2.31
N LEU A 323 -34.01 -10.26 -1.57
CA LEU A 323 -32.69 -10.74 -1.98
C LEU A 323 -32.71 -12.25 -2.32
N CYS A 324 -33.55 -13.02 -1.63
CA CYS A 324 -33.78 -14.44 -1.91
C CYS A 324 -34.35 -14.68 -3.31
N ARG A 325 -35.30 -13.84 -3.76
CA ARG A 325 -35.93 -13.95 -5.08
C ARG A 325 -34.99 -13.68 -6.25
N LEU A 326 -33.90 -12.94 -6.03
CA LEU A 326 -32.85 -12.70 -7.02
C LEU A 326 -31.86 -13.87 -7.09
N HIS A 327 -31.65 -14.59 -5.99
CA HIS A 327 -30.81 -15.79 -5.95
C HIS A 327 -31.55 -17.03 -6.47
N ASP A 328 -32.85 -17.16 -6.18
CA ASP A 328 -33.66 -18.31 -6.61
C ASP A 328 -33.86 -18.35 -8.15
N SER A 329 -33.72 -17.21 -8.85
CA SER A 329 -33.79 -17.14 -10.32
C SER A 329 -32.53 -17.63 -11.03
N GLU A 330 -31.39 -17.70 -10.34
CA GLU A 330 -30.14 -18.21 -10.92
C GLU A 330 -30.02 -19.74 -10.78
N ASP A 331 -30.65 -20.33 -9.76
CA ASP A 331 -30.50 -21.76 -9.44
C ASP A 331 -31.71 -22.64 -9.80
N GLY A 332 -32.81 -22.07 -10.33
CA GLY A 332 -33.90 -22.84 -10.95
C GLY A 332 -34.67 -23.79 -10.02
N ILE A 333 -34.49 -23.70 -8.70
CA ILE A 333 -35.17 -24.55 -7.72
C ILE A 333 -36.28 -23.74 -7.05
N LEU A 334 -37.53 -24.05 -7.39
CA LEU A 334 -38.70 -23.55 -6.68
C LEU A 334 -38.81 -24.26 -5.31
N PRO A 335 -38.80 -23.53 -4.18
CA PRO A 335 -39.04 -24.14 -2.88
C PRO A 335 -40.49 -24.65 -2.79
N SER A 336 -40.64 -25.84 -2.19
CA SER A 336 -41.93 -26.50 -1.99
C SER A 336 -42.86 -25.62 -1.16
N GLY A 337 -44.00 -25.23 -1.73
CA GLY A 337 -45.00 -24.35 -1.11
C GLY A 337 -45.25 -23.01 -1.82
N SER A 338 -44.61 -22.76 -2.97
CA SER A 338 -44.85 -21.55 -3.75
C SER A 338 -46.16 -21.65 -4.56
N VAL A 339 -47.09 -20.71 -4.34
CA VAL A 339 -48.31 -20.53 -5.13
C VAL A 339 -48.00 -19.60 -6.30
N ILE A 340 -48.12 -20.11 -7.52
CA ILE A 340 -47.99 -19.33 -8.75
C ILE A 340 -49.33 -18.64 -9.01
N TYR A 341 -49.35 -17.32 -9.01
CA TYR A 341 -50.43 -16.56 -9.64
C TYR A 341 -50.04 -16.29 -11.08
N THR A 342 -50.83 -16.84 -12.00
CA THR A 342 -50.78 -16.52 -13.43
C THR A 342 -51.68 -15.33 -13.68
N ASP A 343 -51.14 -14.29 -14.33
CA ASP A 343 -51.94 -13.40 -15.18
C ASP A 343 -52.10 -14.03 -16.57
#